data_AF-A0A958LG39-F1
#
_entry.id   AF-A0A958LG39-F1
#
_cell.length_a   1.000
_cell.length_b   1.000
_cell.length_c   1.000
_cell.angle_alpha   90.00
_cell.angle_beta   90.00
_cell.angle_gamma   90.00
#
_symmetry.space_group_name_H-M   'P 1'
#
loop_
_entity.id
_entity.type
_entity.pdbx_description
1 polymer ?
#
loop_
_entity_poly.entity_id
_entity_poly.type
_entity_poly.pdbx_seq_one_letter_code
_entity_poly.pdbx_strand_id
1 'polypeptide(L)'
;LEGSALQLASQKRVLSAAKIISLSEGIGIELGHFITRGPDGKKQFACHVYNRIQLVFFAEGIADAGNKPRMEIEGECKMDTNINRISAIPIPVAKILEEKPGNFELNFLEGNPVTIHFEHVTDQWPREWSLYSVRLYDQDKRSSEVFVDHQQVQETTSGPIRVSWY
;
A
#
# COMPACT_ATOMS: atom_id res chain seq x y z
N LEU A 1 22.94 3.97 17.80
CA LEU A 1 22.32 4.12 16.46
C LEU A 1 20.85 4.40 16.69
N GLU A 2 20.55 5.70 16.78
CA GLU A 2 19.32 6.24 17.36
C GLU A 2 18.16 6.23 16.34
N GLY A 3 16.93 6.32 16.85
CA GLY A 3 15.70 5.88 16.19
C GLY A 3 15.46 6.37 14.76
N SER A 4 15.98 7.54 14.37
CA SER A 4 15.82 8.11 13.03
C SER A 4 16.49 7.28 11.92
N ALA A 5 17.70 6.75 12.16
CA ALA A 5 18.41 5.94 11.17
C ALA A 5 17.74 4.57 10.94
N LEU A 6 17.19 3.98 12.01
CA LEU A 6 16.43 2.73 11.93
C LEU A 6 15.12 2.92 11.17
N GLN A 7 14.44 4.04 11.41
CA GLN A 7 13.20 4.41 10.72
C GLN A 7 13.44 4.59 9.22
N LEU A 8 14.46 5.37 8.84
CA LEU A 8 14.85 5.56 7.43
C LEU A 8 15.22 4.24 6.75
N ALA A 9 15.95 3.36 7.44
CA ALA A 9 16.29 2.04 6.90
C ALA A 9 15.04 1.16 6.71
N SER A 10 14.06 1.26 7.61
CA SER A 10 12.79 0.53 7.51
C SER A 10 11.95 1.03 6.33
N GLN A 11 11.78 2.35 6.20
CA GLN A 11 11.09 3.00 5.08
C GLN A 11 11.72 2.59 3.74
N LYS A 12 13.05 2.67 3.64
CA LYS A 12 13.78 2.26 2.43
C LYS A 12 13.59 0.78 2.10
N ARG A 13 13.60 -0.09 3.12
CA ARG A 13 13.41 -1.53 2.92
C ARG A 13 12.02 -1.87 2.41
N VAL A 14 10.97 -1.25 2.96
CA VAL A 14 9.57 -1.44 2.51
C VAL A 14 9.45 -1.17 1.01
N LEU A 15 10.05 -0.08 0.53
CA LEU A 15 9.97 0.30 -0.88
C LEU A 15 10.96 -0.42 -1.79
N SER A 16 12.10 -0.90 -1.28
CA SER A 16 13.17 -1.46 -2.11
C SER A 16 12.78 -2.70 -2.92
N ALA A 17 11.75 -3.42 -2.49
CA ALA A 17 11.16 -4.53 -3.23
C ALA A 17 9.72 -4.24 -3.68
N ALA A 18 9.29 -2.97 -3.62
CA ALA A 18 7.96 -2.59 -4.02
C ALA A 18 7.79 -2.78 -5.54
N LYS A 19 6.83 -3.61 -5.93
CA LYS A 19 6.53 -3.88 -7.33
C LYS A 19 5.08 -4.29 -7.50
N ILE A 20 4.61 -4.11 -8.72
CA ILE A 20 3.30 -4.59 -9.15
C ILE A 20 3.49 -5.98 -9.73
N ILE A 21 2.62 -6.90 -9.32
CA ILE A 21 2.56 -8.26 -9.84
C ILE A 21 1.17 -8.53 -10.39
N SER A 22 1.07 -9.41 -11.39
CA SER A 22 -0.22 -9.91 -11.86
C SER A 22 -0.67 -11.05 -10.93
N LEU A 23 -1.94 -11.00 -10.53
CA LEU A 23 -2.63 -12.06 -9.80
C LEU A 23 -3.69 -12.68 -10.72
N SER A 24 -4.24 -13.83 -10.34
CA SER A 24 -5.30 -14.49 -11.12
C SER A 24 -6.56 -13.64 -11.26
N GLU A 25 -6.86 -12.78 -10.28
CA GLU A 25 -8.06 -11.94 -10.24
C GLU A 25 -7.75 -10.42 -10.26
N GLY A 26 -6.59 -10.04 -10.80
CA GLY A 26 -6.23 -8.63 -10.94
C GLY A 26 -4.73 -8.40 -10.74
N ILE A 27 -4.40 -7.41 -9.93
CA ILE A 27 -3.02 -7.01 -9.67
C ILE A 27 -2.75 -7.08 -8.17
N GLY A 28 -1.48 -7.22 -7.80
CA GLY A 28 -1.03 -7.19 -6.43
C GLY A 28 0.10 -6.20 -6.26
N ILE A 29 0.15 -5.54 -5.10
CA ILE A 29 1.29 -4.73 -4.69
C ILE A 29 2.12 -5.53 -3.70
N GLU A 30 3.29 -5.97 -4.14
CA GLU A 30 4.28 -6.62 -3.27
C GLU A 30 5.16 -5.54 -2.63
N LEU A 31 5.52 -5.69 -1.36
CA LEU A 31 6.41 -4.79 -0.63
C LEU A 31 7.58 -5.56 -0.01
N GLY A 32 8.66 -4.84 0.28
CA GLY A 32 9.80 -5.39 1.00
C GLY A 32 9.48 -5.64 2.47
N HIS A 33 9.90 -6.80 2.97
CA HIS A 33 9.86 -7.10 4.39
C HIS A 33 11.15 -6.69 5.08
N PHE A 34 11.08 -6.39 6.37
CA PHE A 34 12.22 -6.00 7.18
C PHE A 34 12.10 -6.48 8.63
N ILE A 35 13.23 -6.47 9.32
CA ILE A 35 13.32 -6.80 10.74
C ILE A 35 13.34 -5.49 11.53
N THR A 36 12.44 -5.37 12.49
CA THR A 36 12.38 -4.26 13.45
C THR A 36 12.64 -4.77 14.87
N ARG A 37 12.65 -3.88 15.85
CA ARG A 37 12.62 -4.25 17.27
C ARG A 37 11.18 -4.18 17.76
N GLY A 38 10.70 -5.27 18.34
CA GLY A 38 9.40 -5.29 19.01
C GLY A 38 9.42 -4.50 20.32
N PRO A 39 8.27 -4.40 21.01
CA PRO A 39 8.15 -3.71 22.30
C PRO A 39 9.08 -4.25 23.40
N ASP A 40 9.48 -5.52 23.29
CA ASP A 40 10.43 -6.19 24.18
C ASP A 40 11.91 -5.96 23.82
N GLY A 41 12.17 -5.13 22.80
CA GLY A 41 13.50 -4.83 22.29
C GLY A 41 14.13 -5.94 21.44
N LYS A 42 13.44 -7.08 21.27
CA LYS A 42 13.92 -8.21 20.46
C LYS A 42 13.67 -7.96 18.98
N LYS A 43 14.53 -8.56 18.14
CA LYS A 43 14.34 -8.55 16.69
C LYS A 43 13.08 -9.33 16.34
N GLN A 44 12.18 -8.70 15.59
CA GLN A 44 10.95 -9.28 15.12
C GLN A 44 10.71 -8.89 13.67
N PHE A 45 10.00 -9.76 12.95
CA PHE A 45 9.52 -9.46 11.61
C PHE A 45 8.53 -8.30 11.65
N ALA A 46 8.61 -7.36 10.69
CA ALA A 46 7.72 -6.20 10.60
C ALA A 46 6.24 -6.57 10.73
N CYS A 47 5.75 -7.58 10.01
CA CYS A 47 4.34 -8.00 10.10
C CYS A 47 3.94 -8.70 11.41
N HIS A 48 4.87 -8.99 12.33
CA HIS A 48 4.52 -9.39 13.70
C HIS A 48 4.30 -8.16 14.61
N VAL A 49 4.83 -7.01 14.21
CA VAL A 49 4.72 -5.74 14.94
C VAL A 49 3.60 -4.87 14.34
N TYR A 50 3.41 -4.91 13.02
CA TYR A 50 2.38 -4.17 12.29
C TYR A 50 1.42 -5.18 11.66
N ASN A 51 0.14 -5.09 11.95
CA ASN A 51 -0.88 -6.01 11.42
C ASN A 51 -1.63 -5.45 10.20
N ARG A 52 -1.52 -4.14 9.92
CA ARG A 52 -2.17 -3.49 8.78
C ARG A 52 -1.17 -2.78 7.88
N ILE A 53 -1.53 -2.69 6.61
CA ILE A 53 -0.86 -1.89 5.59
C ILE A 53 -1.90 -1.03 4.89
N GLN A 54 -1.59 0.24 4.75
CA GLN A 54 -2.37 1.19 3.95
C GLN A 54 -1.50 1.70 2.80
N LEU A 55 -2.04 1.65 1.60
CA LEU A 55 -1.47 2.21 0.39
C LEU A 55 -2.36 3.34 -0.08
N VAL A 56 -1.78 4.49 -0.43
CA VAL A 56 -2.54 5.59 -1.06
C VAL A 56 -2.04 5.78 -2.47
N PHE A 57 -2.95 5.85 -3.41
CA PHE A 57 -2.71 6.14 -4.82
C PHE A 57 -3.46 7.40 -5.24
N PHE A 58 -2.87 8.14 -6.17
CA PHE A 58 -3.55 9.22 -6.89
C PHE A 58 -3.59 8.93 -8.38
N ALA A 59 -4.70 9.27 -9.01
CA ALA A 59 -4.85 9.18 -10.45
C ALA A 59 -3.94 10.16 -11.18
N GLU A 60 -3.45 9.76 -12.35
CA GLU A 60 -2.72 10.64 -13.28
C GLU A 60 -3.65 11.23 -14.34
N GLY A 61 -3.40 12.48 -14.74
CA GLY A 61 -4.05 13.11 -15.90
C GLY A 61 -5.51 13.53 -15.73
N ILE A 62 -6.13 13.28 -14.57
CA ILE A 62 -7.53 13.64 -14.29
C ILE A 62 -7.61 14.39 -12.95
N ALA A 63 -8.41 15.45 -12.90
CA ALA A 63 -8.75 16.16 -11.67
C ALA A 63 -10.19 16.69 -11.75
N ASP A 64 -10.92 16.61 -10.65
CA ASP A 64 -12.26 17.17 -10.49
C ASP A 64 -12.22 18.35 -9.52
N ALA A 65 -12.68 19.52 -9.99
CA ALA A 65 -12.61 20.77 -9.22
C ALA A 65 -11.23 21.05 -8.58
N GLY A 66 -10.14 20.57 -9.21
CA GLY A 66 -8.77 20.71 -8.72
C GLY A 66 -8.27 19.58 -7.80
N ASN A 67 -9.12 18.62 -7.44
CA ASN A 67 -8.76 17.46 -6.63
C ASN A 67 -8.50 16.25 -7.52
N LYS A 68 -7.39 15.55 -7.28
CA LYS A 68 -7.08 14.31 -7.99
C LYS A 68 -7.88 13.16 -7.38
N PRO A 69 -8.44 12.25 -8.19
CA PRO A 69 -8.99 11.00 -7.70
C PRO A 69 -7.98 10.27 -6.81
N ARG A 70 -8.44 9.82 -5.66
CA ARG A 70 -7.65 9.15 -4.64
C ARG A 70 -8.21 7.76 -4.39
N MET A 71 -7.31 6.78 -4.31
CA MET A 71 -7.62 5.42 -3.94
C MET A 71 -6.78 5.05 -2.73
N GLU A 72 -7.44 4.71 -1.63
CA GLU A 72 -6.81 4.16 -0.44
C GLU A 72 -7.11 2.67 -0.36
N ILE A 73 -6.08 1.85 -0.17
CA ILE A 73 -6.18 0.40 -0.08
C ILE A 73 -5.63 -0.02 1.27
N GLU A 74 -6.44 -0.70 2.06
CA GLU A 74 -6.04 -1.22 3.36
C GLU A 74 -6.15 -2.74 3.41
N GLY A 75 -5.06 -3.41 3.79
CA GLY A 75 -4.99 -4.86 3.89
C GLY A 75 -4.15 -5.32 5.08
N GLU A 76 -4.10 -6.63 5.28
CA GLU A 76 -3.30 -7.24 6.35
C GLU A 76 -1.80 -7.28 6.00
N CYS A 77 -0.94 -6.97 6.97
CA CYS A 77 0.49 -7.24 6.83
C CYS A 77 0.73 -8.74 7.08
N LYS A 78 1.04 -9.48 6.01
CA LYS A 78 1.45 -10.89 6.11
C LYS A 78 2.81 -11.08 5.49
N MET A 79 3.60 -11.99 6.05
CA MET A 79 4.83 -12.44 5.39
C MET A 79 4.46 -13.32 4.19
N ASP A 80 5.17 -13.16 3.07
CA ASP A 80 5.11 -14.12 1.97
C ASP A 80 5.90 -15.39 2.36
N THR A 81 5.76 -16.44 1.56
CA THR A 81 6.64 -17.62 1.52
C THR A 81 8.11 -17.24 1.46
N ASN A 82 8.45 -16.15 0.76
CA ASN A 82 9.75 -15.50 0.86
C ASN A 82 9.74 -14.49 2.01
N ILE A 83 10.44 -14.81 3.10
CA ILE A 83 10.52 -13.99 4.32
C ILE A 83 11.01 -12.55 4.11
N ASN A 84 11.63 -12.24 2.96
CA ASN A 84 12.08 -10.90 2.63
C ASN A 84 10.98 -10.06 1.95
N ARG A 85 9.76 -10.60 1.83
CA ARG A 85 8.62 -9.98 1.17
C ARG A 85 7.38 -10.02 2.05
N ILE A 86 6.61 -8.95 1.94
CA ILE A 86 5.25 -8.92 2.44
C ILE A 86 4.38 -9.52 1.35
N SER A 87 3.42 -10.36 1.74
CA SER A 87 2.41 -10.92 0.85
C SER A 87 1.72 -9.80 0.08
N ALA A 88 1.51 -10.00 -1.22
CA ALA A 88 0.97 -8.97 -2.07
C ALA A 88 -0.44 -8.53 -1.62
N ILE A 89 -0.67 -7.22 -1.58
CA ILE A 89 -1.97 -6.63 -1.31
C ILE A 89 -2.75 -6.64 -2.63
N PRO A 90 -3.85 -7.40 -2.74
CA PRO A 90 -4.59 -7.51 -4.00
C PRO A 90 -5.40 -6.24 -4.28
N ILE A 91 -5.48 -5.87 -5.55
CA ILE A 91 -6.41 -4.87 -6.07
C ILE A 91 -7.28 -5.61 -7.10
N PRO A 92 -8.54 -5.95 -6.75
CA PRO A 92 -9.44 -6.72 -7.61
C PRO A 92 -10.06 -5.82 -8.69
N VAL A 93 -9.23 -5.37 -9.64
CA VAL A 93 -9.60 -4.40 -10.69
C VAL A 93 -10.89 -4.80 -11.42
N ALA A 94 -11.04 -6.08 -11.78
CA ALA A 94 -12.24 -6.55 -12.46
C ALA A 94 -13.52 -6.28 -11.65
N LYS A 95 -13.53 -6.58 -10.34
CA LYS A 95 -14.67 -6.33 -9.45
C LYS A 95 -14.94 -4.84 -9.24
N ILE A 96 -13.88 -4.02 -9.18
CA ILE A 96 -14.02 -2.55 -9.06
C ILE A 96 -14.70 -1.97 -10.30
N LEU A 97 -14.32 -2.45 -11.49
CA LEU A 97 -14.85 -1.95 -12.77
C LEU A 97 -16.31 -2.37 -13.02
N GLU A 98 -16.85 -3.35 -12.29
CA GLU A 98 -18.28 -3.70 -12.31
C GLU A 98 -19.15 -2.65 -11.58
N GLU A 99 -18.55 -1.86 -10.69
CA GLU A 99 -19.22 -0.77 -9.98
C GLU A 99 -19.22 0.52 -10.80
N LYS A 100 -20.22 1.38 -10.52
CA LYS A 100 -20.27 2.71 -11.13
C LYS A 100 -19.15 3.59 -10.54
N PRO A 101 -18.38 4.32 -11.37
CA PRO A 101 -17.42 5.31 -10.88
C PRO A 101 -18.04 6.30 -9.88
N GLY A 102 -17.32 6.59 -8.81
CA GLY A 102 -17.75 7.53 -7.77
C GLY A 102 -16.99 7.35 -6.45
N ASN A 103 -17.45 8.06 -5.42
CA ASN A 103 -16.86 7.99 -4.08
C ASN A 103 -17.58 6.96 -3.24
N PHE A 104 -16.87 5.92 -2.83
CA PHE A 104 -17.41 4.85 -1.99
C PHE A 104 -16.30 3.97 -1.44
N GLU A 105 -16.70 3.06 -0.56
CA GLU A 105 -15.85 2.04 0.03
C GLU A 105 -16.29 0.65 -0.46
N LEU A 106 -15.32 -0.17 -0.85
CA LEU A 106 -15.50 -1.58 -1.18
C LEU A 106 -14.76 -2.44 -0.16
N ASN A 107 -15.44 -3.48 0.31
CA ASN A 107 -14.88 -4.45 1.24
C ASN A 107 -14.83 -5.82 0.58
N PHE A 108 -13.62 -6.30 0.30
CA PHE A 108 -13.38 -7.62 -0.27
C PHE A 108 -12.89 -8.54 0.85
N LEU A 109 -13.72 -9.51 1.27
CA LEU A 109 -13.41 -10.38 2.42
C LEU A 109 -12.90 -11.77 2.01
N GLU A 110 -12.96 -12.11 0.72
CA GLU A 110 -12.60 -13.43 0.21
C GLU A 110 -11.08 -13.57 0.00
N GLY A 111 -10.50 -14.64 0.53
CA GLY A 111 -9.07 -14.95 0.38
C GLY A 111 -8.17 -14.03 1.19
N ASN A 112 -7.84 -12.86 0.64
CA ASN A 112 -6.98 -11.84 1.26
C ASN A 112 -7.80 -10.56 1.47
N PRO A 113 -8.32 -10.34 2.70
CA PRO A 113 -9.21 -9.23 2.96
C PRO A 113 -8.56 -7.88 2.66
N VAL A 114 -9.27 -7.05 1.90
CA VAL A 114 -8.84 -5.70 1.55
C VAL A 114 -10.04 -4.75 1.51
N THR A 115 -9.86 -3.57 2.09
CA THR A 115 -10.81 -2.46 2.01
C THR A 115 -10.25 -1.42 1.07
N ILE A 116 -11.06 -0.94 0.13
CA ILE A 116 -10.66 0.06 -0.86
C ILE A 116 -11.61 1.24 -0.76
N HIS A 117 -11.06 2.43 -0.59
CA HIS A 117 -11.81 3.66 -0.48
C HIS A 117 -11.45 4.60 -1.63
N PHE A 118 -12.47 5.10 -2.32
CA PHE A 118 -12.33 6.04 -3.43
C PHE A 118 -12.86 7.43 -3.06
N GLU A 119 -12.07 8.46 -3.37
CA GLU A 119 -12.45 9.88 -3.23
C GLU A 119 -12.15 10.63 -4.53
N HIS A 120 -12.94 11.65 -4.81
CA HIS A 120 -12.82 12.51 -5.99
C HIS A 120 -12.82 11.74 -7.32
N VAL A 121 -13.49 10.59 -7.38
CA VAL A 121 -13.73 9.86 -8.62
C VAL A 121 -14.98 10.44 -9.28
N THR A 122 -14.87 10.81 -10.56
CA THR A 122 -15.98 11.37 -11.35
C THR A 122 -16.82 10.25 -11.98
N ASP A 123 -17.45 10.54 -13.11
CA ASP A 123 -18.20 9.63 -13.95
C ASP A 123 -17.35 8.58 -14.69
N GLN A 124 -16.02 8.62 -14.59
CA GLN A 124 -15.11 7.69 -15.26
C GLN A 124 -14.02 7.18 -14.33
N TRP A 125 -13.73 5.88 -14.43
CA TRP A 125 -12.59 5.28 -13.73
C TRP A 125 -11.26 5.79 -14.30
N PRO A 126 -10.37 6.33 -13.46
CA PRO A 126 -9.00 6.62 -13.87
C PRO A 126 -8.29 5.35 -14.31
N ARG A 127 -7.47 5.48 -15.35
CA ARG A 127 -6.71 4.34 -15.92
C ARG A 127 -5.38 4.12 -15.20
N GLU A 128 -4.72 5.21 -14.84
CA GLU A 128 -3.37 5.24 -14.31
C GLU A 128 -3.38 5.75 -12.87
N TRP A 129 -2.79 4.98 -11.97
CA TRP A 129 -2.72 5.26 -10.56
C TRP A 129 -1.26 5.21 -10.09
N SER A 130 -0.79 6.28 -9.48
CA SER A 130 0.56 6.38 -8.93
C SER A 130 0.54 6.20 -7.42
N LEU A 131 1.35 5.27 -6.91
CA LEU A 131 1.55 5.08 -5.47
C LEU A 131 2.13 6.35 -4.87
N TYR A 132 1.43 6.89 -3.88
CA TYR A 132 1.75 8.13 -3.21
C TYR A 132 2.32 7.91 -1.81
N SER A 133 1.76 6.97 -1.04
CA SER A 133 2.30 6.66 0.28
C SER A 133 2.04 5.21 0.68
N VAL A 134 2.86 4.74 1.62
CA VAL A 134 2.77 3.42 2.24
C VAL A 134 2.83 3.59 3.76
N ARG A 135 1.90 2.98 4.49
CA ARG A 135 1.87 2.99 5.95
C ARG A 135 1.74 1.57 6.49
N LEU A 136 2.64 1.17 7.37
CA LEU A 136 2.52 -0.06 8.17
C LEU A 136 2.24 0.36 9.62
N TYR A 137 1.19 -0.22 10.21
CA TYR A 137 0.76 0.13 11.56
C TYR A 137 0.12 -1.07 12.29
N ASP A 138 0.04 -0.98 13.62
CA ASP A 138 -0.74 -1.91 14.45
C ASP A 138 -2.09 -1.25 14.75
N GLN A 139 -3.20 -1.84 14.31
CA GLN A 139 -4.54 -1.30 14.54
C GLN A 139 -4.94 -1.36 16.02
N ASP A 140 -4.43 -2.34 16.76
CA ASP A 140 -4.84 -2.62 18.14
C ASP A 140 -3.98 -1.85 19.16
N LYS A 141 -2.85 -1.30 18.73
CA LYS A 141 -1.91 -0.58 19.59
C LYS A 141 -1.54 0.75 18.98
N ARG A 142 -1.46 1.80 19.81
CA ARG A 142 -0.77 3.06 19.47
C ARG A 142 0.75 2.89 19.46
N SER A 143 1.27 1.80 18.90
CA SER A 143 2.70 1.60 18.71
C SER A 143 3.25 2.54 17.64
N SER A 144 4.58 2.55 17.47
CA SER A 144 5.23 3.20 16.33
C SER A 144 4.61 2.74 15.01
N GLU A 145 4.65 3.59 13.99
CA GLU A 145 4.27 3.25 12.62
C GLU A 145 5.47 3.41 11.69
N VAL A 146 5.43 2.73 10.55
CA VAL A 146 6.33 3.02 9.43
C VAL A 146 5.50 3.69 8.35
N PHE A 147 5.65 5.00 8.24
CA PHE A 147 5.03 5.79 7.18
C PHE A 147 6.08 6.19 6.15
N VAL A 148 5.77 5.98 4.88
CA VAL A 148 6.58 6.40 3.74
C VAL A 148 5.74 7.35 2.90
N ASP A 149 6.15 8.62 2.86
CA ASP A 149 5.44 9.65 2.11
C ASP A 149 5.85 9.68 0.62
N HIS A 150 5.21 10.56 -0.14
CA HIS A 150 5.44 10.70 -1.57
C HIS A 150 6.87 11.10 -1.93
N GLN A 151 7.50 11.98 -1.16
CA GLN A 151 8.88 12.37 -1.41
C GLN A 151 9.80 11.17 -1.23
N GLN A 152 9.59 10.40 -0.17
CA GLN A 152 10.38 9.19 0.10
C GLN A 152 10.13 8.08 -0.92
N VAL A 153 8.90 7.94 -1.43
CA VAL A 153 8.58 7.06 -2.56
C VAL A 153 9.42 7.44 -3.78
N GLN A 154 9.44 8.71 -4.17
CA GLN A 154 10.21 9.19 -5.32
C GLN A 154 11.73 9.06 -5.14
N GLU A 155 12.26 9.27 -3.93
CA GLU A 155 13.69 9.17 -3.66
C GLU A 155 14.19 7.72 -3.60
N THR A 156 13.34 6.79 -3.16
CA THR A 156 13.73 5.38 -2.95
C THR A 156 13.56 4.54 -4.20
N THR A 157 12.56 4.87 -5.03
CA THR A 157 12.23 4.12 -6.24
C THR A 157 12.85 4.80 -7.46
N SER A 158 13.25 4.03 -8.49
CA SER A 158 13.84 4.59 -9.71
C SER A 158 12.83 5.29 -10.64
N GLY A 159 11.61 5.53 -10.15
CA GLY A 159 10.48 6.09 -10.88
C GLY A 159 9.17 5.78 -10.17
N PRO A 160 8.06 6.45 -10.53
CA PRO A 160 6.77 6.25 -9.86
C PRO A 160 6.28 4.82 -10.03
N ILE A 161 5.84 4.21 -8.93
CA ILE A 161 5.17 2.90 -8.93
C ILE A 161 3.75 3.12 -9.46
N ARG A 162 3.52 2.74 -10.72
CA ARG A 162 2.29 3.01 -11.46
C ARG A 162 1.53 1.75 -11.81
N VAL A 163 0.25 1.78 -11.48
CA VAL A 163 -0.72 0.76 -11.83
C VAL A 163 -1.57 1.27 -13.00
N SER A 164 -1.56 0.52 -14.11
CA SER A 164 -2.57 0.68 -15.17
C SER A 164 -3.66 -0.37 -15.01
N TRP A 165 -4.92 0.04 -15.16
CA TRP A 165 -6.08 -0.86 -15.19
C TRP A 165 -6.45 -1.34 -16.60
N TYR A 166 -5.75 -0.86 -17.64
CA TYR A 166 -6.01 -1.18 -19.07
C TYR A 166 -4.73 -1.26 -19.91
#